data_AF-A0A9X9C7Q0-F1
#
_entry.id   AF-A0A9X9C7Q0-F1
#
_cell.length_a   1.000
_cell.length_b   1.000
_cell.length_c   1.000
_cell.angle_alpha   90.00
_cell.angle_beta   90.00
_cell.angle_gamma   90.00
#
_symmetry.space_group_name_H-M   'P 1'
#
loop_
_entity.id
_entity.type
_entity.pdbx_description
1 polymer ?
#
loop_
_entity_poly.entity_id
_entity_poly.type
_entity_poly.pdbx_seq_one_letter_code
_entity_poly.pdbx_strand_id
1 'polypeptide(L)'
;VLDINKFITDGWGPWHEAGHLRQQSPWKFYNMTEVQNNIYSLSVEKAFNQPSNLEKSGIYPKAFQYLEQVNKNYDEISDVFVKLVMLWQLQLAYGEDFYPKLHQLYRDMPSSELPQTDENKKQLFMISASKVAKQNLIPFFEKWGLRPNNDTIQKVAALGYPILTAEIWKGTDSNPIKPDMPNVNNILEGNQFAWSLKGIGDFEFAKVNLNKSTEEMQIDLKAGVPHNYFDSTYASIKVQNTSGKVVYNKEIYGNKQQNAESQKVSVKVGDYIELTHLEGVHRATLTNVDNSKQESFGKKAIYEVTKEGLKKVEKMPEATILDGNQFAWSLKGYSDREIAKVNYDKTVEEMKVKLEAGVPHSYFTSTYASIKVQNASGNVLYNKEIVGNKQQNAESQTVPVKIGDYIELTHIEGEATKEKTRATLINLENNKNETIGKTARYQVTKEGLKKVEKMPETTVLDGNQFNWSLKGYNDREIAKVEYNKATEKMQIKLEAGIPHSYFTSTYASIKVQNSSGNILYNKEIVGNRQQNAESQTVPVKVGDYIEFTHIEGEAQKEKTRATLTNLENSKQEFVGKKKTYQVTPTGLLIK
;
A
#
# COMPACT_ATOMS: atom_id res chain seq x y z
N VAL A 1 60.74 -4.51 5.63
CA VAL A 1 61.16 -5.16 4.36
C VAL A 1 61.77 -4.08 3.50
N LEU A 2 63.04 -4.22 3.10
CA LEU A 2 63.75 -3.24 2.25
C LEU A 2 63.91 -3.74 0.80
N ASP A 3 63.70 -5.03 0.56
CA ASP A 3 63.65 -5.61 -0.78
C ASP A 3 62.30 -5.30 -1.44
N ILE A 4 62.33 -4.67 -2.62
CA ILE A 4 61.12 -4.22 -3.32
C ILE A 4 60.27 -5.38 -3.84
N ASN A 5 60.88 -6.47 -4.28
CA ASN A 5 60.15 -7.63 -4.79
C ASN A 5 59.44 -8.31 -3.62
N LYS A 6 60.16 -8.52 -2.51
CA LYS A 6 59.55 -9.05 -1.28
C LYS A 6 58.48 -8.13 -0.72
N PHE A 7 58.66 -6.80 -0.81
CA PHE A 7 57.64 -5.86 -0.41
C PHE A 7 56.38 -5.98 -1.26
N ILE A 8 56.47 -6.22 -2.57
CA ILE A 8 55.31 -6.35 -3.46
C ILE A 8 54.62 -7.71 -3.30
N THR A 9 55.38 -8.81 -3.22
CA THR A 9 54.81 -10.18 -3.26
C THR A 9 54.54 -10.80 -1.88
N ASP A 10 55.14 -10.26 -0.80
CA ASP A 10 55.06 -10.80 0.57
C ASP A 10 55.22 -9.67 1.61
N GLY A 11 54.58 -8.52 1.35
CA GLY A 11 54.75 -7.29 2.13
C GLY A 11 53.85 -7.12 3.34
N TRP A 12 53.15 -8.18 3.79
CA TRP A 12 52.08 -8.07 4.80
C TRP A 12 52.50 -7.29 6.04
N GLY A 13 53.68 -7.56 6.61
CA GLY A 13 54.17 -6.90 7.82
C GLY A 13 54.22 -5.36 7.69
N PRO A 14 55.01 -4.79 6.75
CA PRO A 14 55.00 -3.35 6.50
C PRO A 14 53.63 -2.75 6.21
N TRP A 15 52.76 -3.44 5.46
CA TRP A 15 51.42 -2.95 5.14
C TRP A 15 50.52 -2.91 6.38
N HIS A 16 50.63 -3.92 7.25
CA HIS A 16 49.93 -4.04 8.53
C HIS A 16 50.29 -2.91 9.49
N GLU A 17 51.58 -2.59 9.63
CA GLU A 17 52.05 -1.44 10.42
C GLU A 17 51.56 -0.10 9.85
N ALA A 18 51.62 0.05 8.52
CA ALA A 18 51.05 1.23 7.86
C ALA A 18 49.52 1.33 8.08
N GLY A 19 48.83 0.19 8.21
CA GLY A 19 47.42 0.12 8.56
C GLY A 19 47.14 0.63 9.98
N HIS A 20 47.98 0.31 10.96
CA HIS A 20 47.83 0.83 12.33
C HIS A 20 47.84 2.35 12.38
N LEU A 21 48.70 3.00 11.58
CA LEU A 21 48.76 4.47 11.47
C LEU A 21 47.46 5.09 10.92
N ARG A 22 46.61 4.29 10.26
CA ARG A 22 45.35 4.73 9.64
C ARG A 22 44.11 4.27 10.41
N GLN A 23 44.26 3.49 11.48
CA GLN A 23 43.12 3.01 12.26
C GLN A 23 42.38 4.17 12.93
N GLN A 24 41.06 4.15 12.84
CA GLN A 24 40.19 5.13 13.46
C GLN A 24 39.66 4.61 14.79
N SER A 25 40.04 5.28 15.89
CA SER A 25 39.56 4.97 17.24
C SER A 25 38.03 4.90 17.39
N PRO A 26 37.22 5.78 16.75
CA PRO A 26 35.76 5.80 16.92
C PRO A 26 34.99 4.53 16.52
N TRP A 27 35.59 3.62 15.76
CA TRP A 27 34.99 2.31 15.47
C TRP A 27 35.94 1.14 15.74
N LYS A 28 37.01 1.40 16.49
CA LYS A 28 37.90 0.39 17.07
C LYS A 28 37.38 -0.03 18.44
N PHE A 29 36.48 -1.01 18.45
CA PHE A 29 35.94 -1.62 19.67
C PHE A 29 36.80 -2.81 20.15
N TYR A 30 36.35 -3.51 21.19
CA TYR A 30 37.08 -4.60 21.86
C TYR A 30 37.73 -5.60 20.89
N ASN A 31 39.02 -5.87 21.08
CA ASN A 31 39.83 -6.79 20.27
C ASN A 31 39.86 -6.51 18.75
N MET A 32 39.72 -5.25 18.33
CA MET A 32 39.80 -4.86 16.91
C MET A 32 41.15 -4.24 16.49
N THR A 33 42.09 -4.04 17.43
CA THR A 33 43.42 -3.43 17.13
C THR A 33 44.20 -4.22 16.09
N GLU A 34 44.18 -5.56 16.14
CA GLU A 34 44.88 -6.41 15.16
C GLU A 34 43.98 -6.87 14.00
N VAL A 35 42.78 -6.28 13.89
CA VAL A 35 41.78 -6.66 12.89
C VAL A 35 41.59 -5.53 11.89
N GLN A 36 41.20 -4.35 12.37
CA GLN A 36 40.80 -3.23 11.52
C GLN A 36 41.93 -2.73 10.60
N ASN A 37 43.18 -2.79 11.05
CA ASN A 37 44.33 -2.34 10.26
C ASN A 37 44.54 -3.22 9.02
N ASN A 38 44.16 -4.49 9.10
CA ASN A 38 44.35 -5.42 7.99
C ASN A 38 43.41 -5.17 6.80
N ILE A 39 42.38 -4.31 6.93
CA ILE A 39 41.63 -3.80 5.76
C ILE A 39 42.57 -3.09 4.78
N TYR A 40 43.55 -2.34 5.32
CA TYR A 40 44.54 -1.64 4.51
C TYR A 40 45.52 -2.63 3.87
N SER A 41 45.97 -3.65 4.60
CA SER A 41 46.82 -4.72 4.04
C SER A 41 46.13 -5.45 2.88
N LEU A 42 44.85 -5.82 3.03
CA LEU A 42 44.06 -6.44 1.96
C LEU A 42 43.88 -5.51 0.76
N SER A 43 43.71 -4.21 1.00
CA SER A 43 43.65 -3.21 -0.07
C SER A 43 44.97 -3.10 -0.84
N VAL A 44 46.12 -3.25 -0.17
CA VAL A 44 47.44 -3.26 -0.81
C VAL A 44 47.67 -4.56 -1.59
N GLU A 45 47.29 -5.72 -1.06
CA GLU A 45 47.31 -6.99 -1.81
C GLU A 45 46.52 -6.85 -3.12
N LYS A 46 45.31 -6.28 -3.02
CA LYS A 46 44.45 -6.02 -4.18
C LYS A 46 45.10 -5.05 -5.18
N ALA A 47 45.73 -3.97 -4.70
CA ALA A 47 46.42 -3.00 -5.56
C ALA A 47 47.64 -3.58 -6.29
N PHE A 48 48.29 -4.60 -5.72
CA PHE A 48 49.36 -5.36 -6.37
C PHE A 48 48.86 -6.60 -7.14
N ASN A 49 47.54 -6.70 -7.36
CA ASN A 49 46.88 -7.82 -8.02
C ASN A 49 47.25 -9.19 -7.42
N GLN A 50 47.52 -9.24 -6.11
CA GLN A 50 47.78 -10.46 -5.38
C GLN A 50 46.47 -11.10 -4.90
N PRO A 51 46.39 -12.44 -4.83
CA PRO A 51 45.28 -13.10 -4.15
C PRO A 51 45.25 -12.67 -2.68
N SER A 52 44.07 -12.39 -2.15
CA SER A 52 43.94 -11.96 -0.76
C SER A 52 44.41 -13.06 0.19
N ASN A 53 45.05 -12.67 1.30
CA ASN A 53 45.45 -13.61 2.34
C ASN A 53 44.24 -14.36 2.93
N LEU A 54 43.02 -13.81 2.89
CA LEU A 54 41.81 -14.50 3.36
C LEU A 54 41.49 -15.73 2.50
N GLU A 55 41.68 -15.60 1.19
CA GLU A 55 41.47 -16.69 0.21
C GLU A 55 42.64 -17.69 0.29
N LYS A 56 43.88 -17.20 0.18
CA LYS A 56 45.11 -18.02 0.14
C LYS A 56 45.30 -18.85 1.41
N SER A 57 44.96 -18.30 2.57
CA SER A 57 45.16 -18.96 3.88
C SER A 57 43.92 -19.72 4.36
N GLY A 58 42.90 -19.91 3.51
CA GLY A 58 41.72 -20.69 3.83
C GLY A 58 40.90 -20.12 4.99
N ILE A 59 40.81 -18.80 5.11
CA ILE A 59 40.11 -18.13 6.21
C ILE A 59 38.59 -18.16 6.00
N TYR A 60 38.11 -18.03 4.76
CA TYR A 60 36.67 -18.07 4.46
C TYR A 60 35.97 -19.34 4.95
N PRO A 61 36.50 -20.57 4.73
CA PRO A 61 35.93 -21.78 5.33
C PRO A 61 35.80 -21.72 6.86
N LYS A 62 36.81 -21.19 7.57
CA LYS A 62 36.76 -21.03 9.03
C LYS A 62 35.68 -20.03 9.45
N ALA A 63 35.56 -18.92 8.72
CA ALA A 63 34.49 -17.94 8.93
C ALA A 63 33.09 -18.54 8.71
N PHE A 64 32.91 -19.33 7.66
CA PHE A 64 31.62 -19.98 7.39
C PHE A 64 31.26 -21.02 8.46
N GLN A 65 32.25 -21.79 8.93
CA GLN A 65 32.05 -22.69 10.06
C GLN A 65 31.62 -21.94 11.34
N TYR A 66 32.16 -20.75 11.58
CA TYR A 66 31.69 -19.88 12.66
C TYR A 66 30.24 -19.42 12.44
N LEU A 67 29.89 -18.98 11.22
CA LEU A 67 28.55 -18.50 10.89
C LEU A 67 27.45 -19.55 11.06
N GLU A 68 27.78 -20.84 10.95
CA GLU A 68 26.86 -21.97 11.16
C GLU A 68 26.52 -22.24 12.63
N GLN A 69 27.28 -21.69 13.59
CA GLN A 69 27.04 -21.90 15.02
C GLN A 69 25.69 -21.29 15.47
N VAL A 70 24.98 -21.95 16.38
CA VAL A 70 23.68 -21.45 16.88
C VAL A 70 23.86 -20.20 17.76
N ASN A 71 24.82 -20.25 18.70
CA ASN A 71 25.09 -19.16 19.64
C ASN A 71 26.35 -18.40 19.21
N LYS A 72 26.18 -17.41 18.33
CA LYS A 72 27.28 -16.56 17.87
C LYS A 72 27.44 -15.33 18.77
N ASN A 73 28.70 -15.03 19.08
CA ASN A 73 29.13 -13.78 19.70
C ASN A 73 30.39 -13.29 18.97
N TYR A 74 30.32 -12.11 18.34
CA TYR A 74 31.43 -11.58 17.56
C TYR A 74 32.65 -11.26 18.44
N ASP A 75 32.42 -10.84 19.68
CA ASP A 75 33.50 -10.45 20.61
C ASP A 75 34.39 -11.65 20.97
N GLU A 76 33.81 -12.85 21.01
CA GLU A 76 34.47 -14.13 21.38
C GLU A 76 35.26 -14.79 20.25
N ILE A 77 35.22 -14.27 19.01
CA ILE A 77 36.04 -14.80 17.93
C ILE A 77 37.53 -14.52 18.26
N SER A 78 38.30 -15.59 18.47
CA SER A 78 39.73 -15.50 18.81
C SER A 78 40.63 -15.32 17.59
N ASP A 79 40.23 -15.85 16.43
CA ASP A 79 40.98 -15.71 15.17
C ASP A 79 40.73 -14.31 14.56
N VAL A 80 41.78 -13.48 14.55
CA VAL A 80 41.74 -12.10 14.04
C VAL A 80 41.37 -12.03 12.56
N PHE A 81 41.74 -13.04 11.77
CA PHE A 81 41.43 -13.09 10.35
C PHE A 81 39.98 -13.50 10.11
N VAL A 82 39.39 -14.34 10.97
CA VAL A 82 37.95 -14.62 10.92
C VAL A 82 37.13 -13.36 11.23
N LYS A 83 37.54 -12.53 12.19
CA LYS A 83 36.93 -11.20 12.43
C LYS A 83 37.07 -10.30 11.20
N LEU A 84 38.24 -10.29 10.57
CA LEU A 84 38.50 -9.47 9.38
C LEU A 84 37.56 -9.78 8.21
N VAL A 85 37.12 -11.05 8.06
CA VAL A 85 36.19 -11.43 6.98
C VAL A 85 34.89 -10.61 7.00
N MET A 86 34.29 -10.38 8.17
CA MET A 86 33.07 -9.54 8.27
C MET A 86 33.31 -8.14 7.68
N LEU A 87 34.44 -7.52 8.04
CA LEU A 87 34.80 -6.20 7.55
C LEU A 87 35.01 -6.24 6.03
N TRP A 88 35.81 -7.18 5.54
CA TRP A 88 36.14 -7.27 4.13
C TRP A 88 34.93 -7.56 3.24
N GLN A 89 33.96 -8.36 3.73
CA GLN A 89 32.70 -8.62 3.02
C GLN A 89 31.89 -7.35 2.74
N LEU A 90 31.97 -6.31 3.58
CA LEU A 90 31.34 -5.02 3.29
C LEU A 90 31.99 -4.33 2.08
N GLN A 91 33.32 -4.39 1.94
CA GLN A 91 34.01 -3.89 0.75
C GLN A 91 33.68 -4.72 -0.48
N LEU A 92 33.64 -6.05 -0.37
CA LEU A 92 33.25 -6.93 -1.47
C LEU A 92 31.82 -6.66 -1.94
N ALA A 93 30.88 -6.44 -1.02
CA ALA A 93 29.49 -6.15 -1.33
C ALA A 93 29.29 -4.76 -1.96
N TYR A 94 29.82 -3.71 -1.33
CA TYR A 94 29.51 -2.31 -1.66
C TYR A 94 30.59 -1.57 -2.48
N GLY A 95 31.76 -2.19 -2.69
CA GLY A 95 32.82 -1.68 -3.54
C GLY A 95 33.86 -0.81 -2.82
N GLU A 96 34.84 -0.32 -3.60
CA GLU A 96 36.03 0.40 -3.11
C GLU A 96 35.73 1.67 -2.32
N ASP A 97 34.58 2.30 -2.58
CA ASP A 97 34.16 3.53 -1.93
C ASP A 97 33.61 3.34 -0.51
N PHE A 98 33.28 2.10 -0.11
CA PHE A 98 32.63 1.84 1.17
C PHE A 98 33.45 2.35 2.34
N TYR A 99 34.69 1.90 2.48
CA TYR A 99 35.55 2.34 3.57
C TYR A 99 35.94 3.82 3.46
N PRO A 100 36.36 4.38 2.30
CA PRO A 100 36.59 5.81 2.17
C PRO A 100 35.44 6.68 2.70
N LYS A 101 34.18 6.35 2.35
CA LYS A 101 32.98 7.06 2.83
C LYS A 101 32.74 6.85 4.32
N LEU A 102 32.92 5.63 4.83
CA LEU A 102 32.82 5.35 6.26
C LEU A 102 33.84 6.16 7.06
N HIS A 103 35.08 6.24 6.59
CA HIS A 103 36.14 7.00 7.25
C HIS A 103 35.86 8.51 7.26
N GLN A 104 35.30 9.05 6.18
CA GLN A 104 34.87 10.45 6.11
C GLN A 104 33.74 10.71 7.10
N LEU A 105 32.71 9.86 7.12
CA LEU A 105 31.57 9.98 8.03
C LEU A 105 32.00 10.07 9.50
N TYR A 106 32.99 9.28 9.93
CA TYR A 106 33.53 9.36 11.29
C TYR A 106 34.42 10.58 11.55
N ARG A 107 35.10 11.13 10.54
CA ARG A 107 35.93 12.34 10.69
C ARG A 107 35.10 13.61 10.76
N ASP A 108 33.98 13.63 10.04
CA ASP A 108 33.08 14.78 10.00
C ASP A 108 32.12 14.80 11.22
N MET A 109 32.12 13.74 12.03
CA MET A 109 31.28 13.62 13.21
C MET A 109 31.72 14.57 14.33
N PRO A 110 30.80 15.35 14.93
CA PRO A 110 31.12 16.20 16.07
C PRO A 110 31.71 15.39 17.23
N SER A 111 32.69 15.96 17.95
CA SER A 111 33.34 15.27 19.08
C SER A 111 32.36 14.80 20.16
N SER A 112 31.23 15.50 20.35
CA SER A 112 30.16 15.13 21.27
C SER A 112 29.38 13.88 20.87
N GLU A 113 29.41 13.49 19.59
CA GLU A 113 28.71 12.32 19.04
C GLU A 113 29.63 11.09 18.92
N LEU A 114 30.95 11.26 19.14
CA LEU A 114 31.91 10.16 19.06
C LEU A 114 31.69 9.15 20.21
N PRO A 115 31.66 7.85 19.91
CA PRO A 115 31.35 6.81 20.88
C PRO A 115 32.52 6.59 21.84
N GLN A 116 32.22 6.46 23.13
CA GLN A 116 33.24 6.31 24.18
C GLN A 116 33.46 4.85 24.59
N THR A 117 32.39 4.05 24.70
CA THR A 117 32.45 2.65 25.11
C THR A 117 32.52 1.71 23.92
N ASP A 118 33.09 0.51 24.10
CA ASP A 118 33.13 -0.51 23.05
C ASP A 118 31.74 -0.89 22.55
N GLU A 119 30.75 -0.93 23.45
CA GLU A 119 29.35 -1.18 23.08
C GLU A 119 28.82 -0.06 22.17
N ASN A 120 28.99 1.21 22.54
CA ASN A 120 28.53 2.32 21.71
C ASN A 120 29.26 2.39 20.35
N LYS A 121 30.53 1.99 20.30
CA LYS A 121 31.30 1.88 19.06
C LYS A 121 30.71 0.83 18.12
N LYS A 122 30.36 -0.36 18.63
CA LYS A 122 29.70 -1.42 17.86
C LYS A 122 28.36 -0.94 17.30
N GLN A 123 27.52 -0.36 18.16
CA GLN A 123 26.21 0.15 17.77
C GLN A 123 26.31 1.24 16.70
N LEU A 124 27.21 2.22 16.89
CA LEU A 124 27.41 3.28 15.90
C LEU A 124 28.04 2.76 14.60
N PHE A 125 28.90 1.75 14.65
CA PHE A 125 29.44 1.12 13.44
C PHE A 125 28.34 0.51 12.59
N MET A 126 27.39 -0.22 13.19
CA MET A 126 26.25 -0.81 12.47
C MET A 126 25.37 0.26 11.81
N ILE A 127 25.12 1.37 12.50
CA ILE A 127 24.37 2.51 11.96
C ILE A 127 25.14 3.17 10.81
N SER A 128 26.42 3.45 11.02
CA SER A 128 27.27 4.17 10.05
C SER A 128 27.50 3.34 8.79
N ALA A 129 27.73 2.03 8.94
CA ALA A 129 27.81 1.10 7.83
C ALA A 129 26.50 1.07 7.02
N SER A 130 25.34 1.03 7.70
CA SER A 130 24.03 1.06 7.02
C SER A 130 23.81 2.38 6.25
N LYS A 131 24.25 3.52 6.81
CA LYS A 131 24.24 4.83 6.12
C LYS A 131 25.09 4.84 4.86
N VAL A 132 26.32 4.34 4.95
CA VAL A 132 27.25 4.28 3.81
C VAL A 132 26.75 3.32 2.73
N ALA A 133 26.22 2.17 3.14
CA ALA A 133 25.65 1.17 2.25
C ALA A 133 24.32 1.61 1.60
N LYS A 134 23.63 2.61 2.17
CA LYS A 134 22.23 2.96 1.85
C LYS A 134 21.31 1.73 1.90
N GLN A 135 21.61 0.81 2.81
CA GLN A 135 20.89 -0.45 3.00
C GLN A 135 20.83 -0.75 4.49
N ASN A 136 19.73 -1.32 4.96
CA ASN A 136 19.62 -1.78 6.34
C ASN A 136 20.43 -3.08 6.50
N LEU A 137 21.61 -2.96 7.12
CA LEU A 137 22.59 -4.04 7.32
C LEU A 137 22.38 -4.82 8.61
N ILE A 138 21.30 -4.60 9.36
CA ILE A 138 21.01 -5.34 10.61
C ILE A 138 21.08 -6.87 10.40
N PRO A 139 20.46 -7.46 9.35
CA PRO A 139 20.56 -8.91 9.13
C PRO A 139 22.01 -9.41 8.97
N PHE A 140 22.88 -8.61 8.35
CA PHE A 140 24.29 -8.95 8.18
C PHE A 140 25.04 -9.01 9.51
N PHE A 141 24.85 -8.01 10.37
CA PHE A 141 25.52 -7.97 11.68
C PHE A 141 25.00 -9.03 12.64
N GLU A 142 23.70 -9.32 12.62
CA GLU A 142 23.10 -10.43 13.37
C GLU A 142 23.69 -11.78 12.97
N LYS A 143 23.91 -12.00 11.66
CA LYS A 143 24.56 -13.22 11.16
C LYS A 143 25.98 -13.37 11.69
N TRP A 144 26.71 -12.28 11.84
CA TRP A 144 28.06 -12.28 12.43
C TRP A 144 28.06 -12.31 13.97
N GLY A 145 26.90 -12.27 14.62
CA GLY A 145 26.81 -12.22 16.08
C GLY A 145 27.23 -10.87 16.67
N LEU A 146 27.31 -9.81 15.87
CA LEU A 146 27.50 -8.43 16.31
C LEU A 146 26.10 -7.84 16.60
N ARG A 147 25.68 -7.94 17.86
CA ARG A 147 24.26 -7.81 18.21
C ARG A 147 23.80 -6.34 18.26
N PRO A 148 22.83 -5.93 17.43
CA PRO A 148 22.22 -4.61 17.56
C PRO A 148 21.29 -4.56 18.78
N ASN A 149 21.26 -3.44 19.48
CA ASN A 149 20.25 -3.17 20.49
C ASN A 149 19.00 -2.52 19.85
N ASN A 150 17.91 -2.39 20.63
CA ASN A 150 16.65 -1.84 20.13
C ASN A 150 16.79 -0.40 19.59
N ASP A 151 17.63 0.44 20.21
CA ASP A 151 17.88 1.81 19.75
C ASP A 151 18.55 1.82 18.37
N THR A 152 19.54 0.96 18.15
CA THR A 152 20.19 0.78 16.84
C THR A 152 19.22 0.27 15.79
N ILE A 153 18.40 -0.73 16.10
CA ILE A 153 17.38 -1.26 15.18
C ILE A 153 16.42 -0.14 14.76
N GLN A 154 15.93 0.64 15.73
CA GLN A 154 15.03 1.76 15.47
C GLN A 154 15.71 2.86 14.64
N LYS A 155 16.96 3.23 14.97
CA LYS A 155 17.72 4.25 14.23
C LYS A 155 17.99 3.83 12.79
N VAL A 156 18.33 2.56 12.55
CA VAL A 156 18.54 2.06 11.18
C VAL A 156 17.21 1.96 10.43
N ALA A 157 16.14 1.48 11.06
CA ALA A 157 14.82 1.43 10.45
C ALA A 157 14.31 2.82 10.06
N ALA A 158 14.55 3.84 10.89
CA ALA A 158 14.19 5.23 10.63
C ALA A 158 14.90 5.85 9.41
N LEU A 159 16.00 5.27 8.94
CA LEU A 159 16.69 5.71 7.71
C LEU A 159 15.89 5.35 6.43
N GLY A 160 14.92 4.44 6.52
CA GLY A 160 14.05 4.07 5.40
C GLY A 160 14.75 3.28 4.28
N TYR A 161 15.95 2.75 4.53
CA TYR A 161 16.69 1.96 3.55
C TYR A 161 16.11 0.55 3.36
N PRO A 162 16.24 -0.05 2.16
CA PRO A 162 15.81 -1.43 1.93
C PRO A 162 16.53 -2.40 2.87
N ILE A 163 15.82 -3.42 3.34
CA ILE A 163 16.40 -4.48 4.18
C ILE A 163 17.28 -5.37 3.30
N LEU A 164 18.49 -5.70 3.79
CA LEU A 164 19.37 -6.63 3.09
C LEU A 164 18.77 -8.04 3.06
N THR A 165 18.53 -8.57 1.86
CA THR A 165 18.09 -9.94 1.60
C THR A 165 19.20 -10.85 1.10
N ALA A 166 20.13 -10.31 0.30
CA ALA A 166 21.27 -11.04 -0.21
C ALA A 166 22.21 -11.49 0.93
N GLU A 167 22.66 -12.74 0.87
CA GLU A 167 23.51 -13.36 1.90
C GLU A 167 24.98 -12.93 1.75
N ILE A 168 25.27 -11.62 1.82
CA ILE A 168 26.63 -11.08 1.62
C ILE A 168 27.66 -11.65 2.61
N TRP A 169 27.21 -12.19 3.75
CA TRP A 169 28.04 -12.91 4.72
C TRP A 169 28.62 -14.24 4.19
N LYS A 170 28.20 -14.69 3.00
CA LYS A 170 28.79 -15.84 2.28
C LYS A 170 29.77 -15.41 1.17
N GLY A 171 29.99 -14.12 0.97
CA GLY A 171 30.87 -13.62 -0.10
C GLY A 171 32.36 -13.87 0.17
N THR A 172 33.10 -14.21 -0.88
CA THR A 172 34.57 -14.36 -0.91
C THR A 172 35.21 -13.44 -1.95
N ASP A 173 36.54 -13.32 -1.98
CA ASP A 173 37.23 -12.55 -3.02
C ASP A 173 36.99 -13.16 -4.42
N SER A 174 37.00 -14.50 -4.51
CA SER A 174 36.71 -15.24 -5.75
C SER A 174 35.24 -15.25 -6.17
N ASN A 175 34.31 -15.14 -5.22
CA ASN A 175 32.87 -15.14 -5.46
C ASN A 175 32.18 -14.07 -4.59
N PRO A 176 32.33 -12.78 -4.95
CA PRO A 176 31.72 -11.71 -4.19
C PRO A 176 30.20 -11.71 -4.39
N ILE A 177 29.46 -11.68 -3.29
CA ILE A 177 27.99 -11.55 -3.32
C ILE A 177 27.65 -10.07 -3.25
N LYS A 178 26.98 -9.56 -4.28
CA LYS A 178 26.46 -8.20 -4.32
C LYS A 178 25.09 -8.14 -3.64
N PRO A 179 24.75 -7.04 -2.97
CA PRO A 179 23.44 -6.88 -2.36
C PRO A 179 22.35 -6.79 -3.44
N ASP A 180 21.14 -7.29 -3.12
CA ASP A 180 19.92 -7.03 -3.87
C ASP A 180 19.50 -5.56 -3.65
N MET A 181 20.27 -4.65 -4.22
CA MET A 181 19.86 -3.25 -4.33
C MET A 181 18.85 -3.18 -5.49
N PRO A 182 17.76 -2.40 -5.38
CA PRO A 182 17.07 -1.95 -6.60
C PRO A 182 18.14 -1.40 -7.54
N ASN A 183 18.05 -1.68 -8.82
CA ASN A 183 19.15 -1.49 -9.77
C ASN A 183 19.37 0.01 -10.05
N VAL A 184 19.91 0.77 -9.07
CA VAL A 184 20.05 2.24 -9.07
C VAL A 184 21.08 2.74 -10.11
N ASN A 185 21.45 1.90 -11.07
CA ASN A 185 22.20 2.29 -12.24
C ASN A 185 21.38 3.18 -13.19
N ASN A 186 20.05 3.05 -13.18
CA ASN A 186 19.17 3.93 -13.95
C ASN A 186 18.86 5.22 -13.18
N ILE A 187 19.06 6.38 -13.81
CA ILE A 187 18.70 7.70 -13.25
C ILE A 187 17.21 7.80 -12.94
N LEU A 188 16.36 6.99 -13.58
CA LEU A 188 14.93 7.04 -13.36
C LEU A 188 14.46 6.08 -12.25
N GLU A 189 15.31 5.25 -11.65
CA GLU A 189 14.91 4.31 -10.58
C GLU A 189 15.16 4.90 -9.19
N GLY A 190 14.16 4.83 -8.30
CA GLY A 190 14.24 5.42 -6.96
C GLY A 190 12.91 6.01 -6.47
N ASN A 191 12.99 6.77 -5.39
CA ASN A 191 11.88 7.42 -4.71
C ASN A 191 11.96 8.95 -4.75
N GLN A 192 13.16 9.52 -4.90
CA GLN A 192 13.37 10.97 -4.81
C GLN A 192 13.97 11.56 -6.08
N PHE A 193 13.24 12.49 -6.69
CA PHE A 193 13.62 13.15 -7.94
C PHE A 193 13.48 14.66 -7.79
N ALA A 194 14.41 15.41 -8.37
CA ALA A 194 14.40 16.86 -8.36
C ALA A 194 14.61 17.41 -9.77
N TRP A 195 13.74 18.31 -10.22
CA TRP A 195 13.95 19.09 -11.44
C TRP A 195 14.36 20.51 -11.08
N SER A 196 15.40 21.02 -11.76
CA SER A 196 15.84 22.41 -11.70
C SER A 196 15.62 23.06 -13.06
N LEU A 197 14.90 24.18 -13.09
CA LEU A 197 14.61 24.96 -14.31
C LEU A 197 15.27 26.32 -14.19
N LYS A 198 16.17 26.63 -15.14
CA LYS A 198 16.98 27.85 -15.13
C LYS A 198 16.65 28.77 -16.29
N GLY A 199 16.61 30.06 -15.96
CA GLY A 199 16.41 31.17 -16.85
C GLY A 199 17.72 31.75 -17.33
N ILE A 200 17.68 32.99 -17.81
CA ILE A 200 18.86 33.77 -18.21
C ILE A 200 19.86 33.89 -17.05
N GLY A 201 21.16 33.84 -17.34
CA GLY A 201 22.22 33.92 -16.32
C GLY A 201 22.19 32.78 -15.30
N ASP A 202 21.62 31.62 -15.68
CA ASP A 202 21.45 30.44 -14.84
C ASP A 202 20.60 30.65 -13.58
N PHE A 203 19.75 31.68 -13.61
CA PHE A 203 18.77 31.95 -12.57
C PHE A 203 17.78 30.77 -12.44
N GLU A 204 17.92 29.95 -11.41
CA GLU A 204 16.96 28.88 -11.11
C GLU A 204 15.64 29.50 -10.62
N PHE A 205 14.70 29.68 -11.56
CA PHE A 205 13.40 30.28 -11.29
C PHE A 205 12.36 29.27 -10.80
N ALA A 206 12.58 27.96 -11.01
CA ALA A 206 11.70 26.92 -10.52
C ALA A 206 12.45 25.65 -10.12
N LYS A 207 12.04 25.06 -8.99
CA LYS A 207 12.52 23.77 -8.49
C LYS A 207 11.32 22.86 -8.18
N VAL A 208 11.37 21.63 -8.63
CA VAL A 208 10.31 20.63 -8.42
C VAL A 208 10.92 19.42 -7.73
N ASN A 209 10.45 19.04 -6.55
CA ASN A 209 10.96 17.89 -5.80
C ASN A 209 9.82 16.88 -5.62
N LEU A 210 9.99 15.66 -6.15
CA LEU A 210 9.08 14.53 -5.96
C LEU A 210 9.65 13.58 -4.91
N ASN A 211 8.85 13.23 -3.91
CA ASN A 211 9.08 12.11 -3.02
C ASN A 211 7.93 11.11 -3.17
N LYS A 212 8.20 9.99 -3.85
CA LYS A 212 7.22 8.93 -4.09
C LYS A 212 6.75 8.25 -2.80
N SER A 213 7.63 8.12 -1.80
CA SER A 213 7.29 7.46 -0.53
C SER A 213 6.24 8.23 0.27
N THR A 214 6.20 9.55 0.10
CA THR A 214 5.19 10.41 0.73
C THR A 214 4.07 10.82 -0.23
N GLU A 215 4.08 10.32 -1.48
CA GLU A 215 3.16 10.71 -2.55
C GLU A 215 3.04 12.24 -2.75
N GLU A 216 4.14 12.97 -2.54
CA GLU A 216 4.16 14.44 -2.52
C GLU A 216 5.17 14.99 -3.53
N MET A 217 4.72 15.95 -4.33
CA MET A 217 5.56 16.76 -5.20
C MET A 217 5.48 18.23 -4.77
N GLN A 218 6.62 18.78 -4.37
CA GLN A 218 6.80 20.16 -3.96
C GLN A 218 7.29 20.99 -5.15
N ILE A 219 6.59 22.07 -5.48
CA ILE A 219 6.91 22.99 -6.57
C ILE A 219 7.20 24.36 -5.98
N ASP A 220 8.42 24.86 -6.17
CA ASP A 220 8.86 26.15 -5.67
C ASP A 220 9.27 27.06 -6.84
N LEU A 221 8.59 28.19 -6.98
CA LEU A 221 8.92 29.26 -7.91
C LEU A 221 9.62 30.39 -7.17
N LYS A 222 10.66 30.98 -7.78
CA LYS A 222 11.33 32.18 -7.27
C LYS A 222 10.79 33.42 -7.98
N ALA A 223 10.68 34.51 -7.24
CA ALA A 223 10.32 35.80 -7.81
C ALA A 223 11.41 36.29 -8.78
N GLY A 224 11.01 36.82 -9.93
CA GLY A 224 11.92 37.32 -10.96
C GLY A 224 11.42 37.07 -12.38
N VAL A 225 12.16 37.54 -13.37
CA VAL A 225 11.85 37.28 -14.79
C VAL A 225 12.72 36.12 -15.28
N PRO A 226 12.13 34.98 -15.70
CA PRO A 226 12.90 33.81 -16.13
C PRO A 226 13.84 34.12 -17.29
N HIS A 227 13.34 34.74 -18.36
CA HIS A 227 14.16 35.05 -19.53
C HIS A 227 13.53 36.13 -20.42
N ASN A 228 14.06 37.37 -20.35
CA ASN A 228 13.48 38.56 -20.97
C ASN A 228 13.28 38.49 -22.51
N TYR A 229 14.03 37.65 -23.20
CA TYR A 229 13.95 37.50 -24.67
C TYR A 229 12.82 36.56 -25.17
N PHE A 230 12.08 35.89 -24.27
CA PHE A 230 10.97 35.01 -24.66
C PHE A 230 9.63 35.64 -24.26
N ASP A 231 8.81 35.99 -25.24
CA ASP A 231 7.49 36.61 -25.07
C ASP A 231 6.33 35.61 -24.89
N SER A 232 6.65 34.32 -24.82
CA SER A 232 5.72 33.20 -24.71
C SER A 232 5.99 32.37 -23.45
N THR A 233 5.22 31.29 -23.28
CA THR A 233 5.45 30.28 -22.24
C THR A 233 6.84 29.67 -22.41
N TYR A 234 7.73 30.01 -21.49
CA TYR A 234 9.12 29.59 -21.48
C TYR A 234 9.30 28.21 -20.84
N ALA A 235 8.48 27.91 -19.81
CA ALA A 235 8.43 26.60 -19.18
C ALA A 235 7.01 26.27 -18.69
N SER A 236 6.72 24.99 -18.51
CA SER A 236 5.48 24.54 -17.89
C SER A 236 5.68 23.30 -17.03
N ILE A 237 4.84 23.15 -16.00
CA ILE A 237 4.76 21.98 -15.13
C ILE A 237 3.30 21.52 -15.13
N LYS A 238 3.04 20.28 -15.52
CA LYS A 238 1.69 19.70 -15.54
C LYS A 238 1.72 18.33 -14.90
N VAL A 239 0.72 18.04 -14.07
CA VAL A 239 0.50 16.72 -13.46
C VAL A 239 -0.88 16.22 -13.84
N GLN A 240 -0.93 14.97 -14.27
CA GLN A 240 -2.18 14.24 -14.49
C GLN A 240 -2.22 13.01 -13.59
N ASN A 241 -3.39 12.68 -13.09
CA ASN A 241 -3.56 11.42 -12.39
C ASN A 241 -3.64 10.23 -13.37
N THR A 242 -3.64 9.00 -12.86
CA THR A 242 -3.90 7.75 -13.63
C THR A 242 -5.13 7.79 -14.55
N SER A 243 -6.08 8.65 -14.20
CA SER A 243 -7.37 8.85 -14.86
C SER A 243 -7.29 9.80 -16.06
N GLY A 244 -6.15 10.48 -16.27
CA GLY A 244 -5.96 11.52 -17.29
C GLY A 244 -6.50 12.90 -16.91
N LYS A 245 -7.01 13.08 -15.68
CA LYS A 245 -7.42 14.38 -15.15
C LYS A 245 -6.19 15.21 -14.77
N VAL A 246 -6.13 16.45 -15.26
CA VAL A 246 -5.09 17.42 -14.86
C VAL A 246 -5.36 17.86 -13.42
N VAL A 247 -4.44 17.52 -12.51
CA VAL A 247 -4.50 17.88 -11.08
C VAL A 247 -3.63 19.09 -10.75
N TYR A 248 -2.68 19.42 -11.62
CA TYR A 248 -1.88 20.64 -11.55
C TYR A 248 -1.45 21.08 -12.94
N ASN A 249 -1.46 22.39 -13.20
CA ASN A 249 -0.93 22.98 -14.42
C ASN A 249 -0.42 24.40 -14.15
N LYS A 250 0.85 24.65 -14.47
CA LYS A 250 1.48 25.97 -14.37
C LYS A 250 2.23 26.28 -15.64
N GLU A 251 1.87 27.41 -16.25
CA GLU A 251 2.62 28.01 -17.36
C GLU A 251 3.43 29.19 -16.84
N ILE A 252 4.68 29.28 -17.28
CA ILE A 252 5.64 30.27 -16.82
C ILE A 252 6.13 31.04 -18.05
N TYR A 253 5.74 32.30 -18.16
CA TYR A 253 6.12 33.18 -19.28
C TYR A 253 7.53 33.71 -19.09
N GLY A 254 8.32 33.73 -20.18
CA GLY A 254 9.73 34.10 -20.12
C GLY A 254 9.98 35.54 -19.70
N ASN A 255 9.32 36.49 -20.36
CA ASN A 255 9.53 37.94 -20.19
C ASN A 255 8.61 38.60 -19.15
N LYS A 256 7.83 37.81 -18.40
CA LYS A 256 6.92 38.32 -17.37
C LYS A 256 7.51 38.08 -15.99
N GLN A 257 7.39 39.09 -15.13
CA GLN A 257 7.71 38.96 -13.71
C GLN A 257 6.88 37.84 -13.08
N GLN A 258 7.57 36.86 -12.50
CA GLN A 258 6.98 35.81 -11.69
C GLN A 258 7.05 36.20 -10.21
N ASN A 259 6.07 35.76 -9.43
CA ASN A 259 6.08 35.88 -7.98
C ASN A 259 6.65 34.60 -7.36
N ALA A 260 7.18 34.70 -6.14
CA ALA A 260 7.56 33.52 -5.38
C ALA A 260 6.30 32.74 -5.00
N GLU A 261 6.32 31.43 -5.19
CA GLU A 261 5.18 30.54 -4.96
C GLU A 261 5.70 29.18 -4.51
N SER A 262 4.98 28.53 -3.61
CA SER A 262 5.33 27.21 -3.10
C SER A 262 4.05 26.39 -3.00
N GLN A 263 3.99 25.27 -3.72
CA GLN A 263 2.79 24.45 -3.81
C GLN A 263 3.12 22.96 -3.67
N LYS A 264 2.33 22.27 -2.85
CA LYS A 264 2.32 20.81 -2.74
C LYS A 264 1.25 20.22 -3.64
N VAL A 265 1.63 19.21 -4.40
CA VAL A 265 0.76 18.44 -5.29
C VAL A 265 0.88 16.97 -4.89
N SER A 266 -0.24 16.29 -4.67
CA SER A 266 -0.22 14.84 -4.45
C SER A 266 0.06 14.14 -5.77
N VAL A 267 1.07 13.26 -5.78
CA VAL A 267 1.50 12.50 -6.97
C VAL A 267 1.73 11.06 -6.55
N LYS A 268 0.96 10.14 -7.14
CA LYS A 268 0.94 8.72 -6.79
C LYS A 268 1.54 7.85 -7.88
N VAL A 269 1.81 6.59 -7.53
CA VAL A 269 2.14 5.57 -8.53
C VAL A 269 1.00 5.46 -9.55
N GLY A 270 1.36 5.58 -10.82
CA GLY A 270 0.49 5.62 -11.99
C GLY A 270 0.15 7.03 -12.48
N ASP A 271 0.46 8.08 -11.71
CA ASP A 271 0.29 9.47 -12.16
C ASP A 271 1.39 9.87 -13.14
N TYR A 272 1.18 10.98 -13.83
CA TYR A 272 2.06 11.46 -14.89
C TYR A 272 2.48 12.91 -14.65
N ILE A 273 3.73 13.21 -14.99
CA ILE A 273 4.35 14.54 -14.86
C ILE A 273 4.87 14.97 -16.23
N GLU A 274 4.46 16.13 -16.72
CA GLU A 274 4.94 16.77 -17.95
C GLU A 274 5.68 18.06 -17.58
N LEU A 275 6.93 18.16 -18.02
CA LEU A 275 7.74 19.38 -17.91
C LEU A 275 8.10 19.86 -19.31
N THR A 276 7.96 21.16 -19.56
CA THR A 276 8.46 21.82 -20.77
C THR A 276 9.40 22.96 -20.42
N HIS A 277 10.39 23.21 -21.28
CA HIS A 277 11.34 24.29 -21.14
C HIS A 277 12.00 24.63 -22.48
N LEU A 278 11.86 25.86 -22.99
CA LEU A 278 12.32 26.20 -24.34
C LEU A 278 13.85 26.00 -24.53
N GLU A 279 14.64 26.22 -23.48
CA GLU A 279 16.09 25.99 -23.45
C GLU A 279 16.51 24.74 -22.66
N GLY A 280 15.61 23.75 -22.51
CA GLY A 280 15.79 22.69 -21.52
C GLY A 280 17.03 21.81 -21.71
N VAL A 281 17.56 21.70 -22.94
CA VAL A 281 18.83 21.00 -23.23
C VAL A 281 20.01 21.55 -22.41
N HIS A 282 20.02 22.86 -22.14
CA HIS A 282 21.14 23.54 -21.47
C HIS A 282 20.80 24.01 -20.06
N ARG A 283 19.52 24.29 -19.79
CA ARG A 283 19.08 24.99 -18.58
C ARG A 283 18.07 24.23 -17.74
N ALA A 284 17.72 22.99 -18.11
CA ALA A 284 16.76 22.19 -17.35
C ALA A 284 17.31 20.80 -17.06
N THR A 285 17.32 20.40 -15.80
CA THR A 285 17.95 19.15 -15.36
C THR A 285 17.04 18.36 -14.44
N LEU A 286 17.01 17.04 -14.64
CA LEU A 286 16.52 16.06 -13.68
C LEU A 286 17.70 15.53 -12.88
N THR A 287 17.55 15.50 -11.56
CA THR A 287 18.46 14.85 -10.62
C THR A 287 17.70 13.75 -9.89
N ASN A 288 18.25 12.54 -9.89
CA ASN A 288 17.84 11.50 -8.97
C ASN A 288 18.59 11.70 -7.66
N VAL A 289 17.85 12.03 -6.60
CA VAL A 289 18.43 12.40 -5.31
C VAL A 289 19.01 11.16 -4.62
N ASP A 290 18.43 9.98 -4.85
CA ASP A 290 18.84 8.73 -4.21
C ASP A 290 20.23 8.26 -4.68
N ASN A 291 20.56 8.44 -5.97
CA ASN A 291 21.86 8.07 -6.55
C ASN A 291 22.74 9.25 -7.01
N SER A 292 22.26 10.49 -6.85
CA SER A 292 22.95 11.73 -7.23
C SER A 292 23.30 11.86 -8.72
N LYS A 293 22.69 11.04 -9.59
CA LYS A 293 22.84 11.19 -11.06
C LYS A 293 21.97 12.33 -11.56
N GLN A 294 22.45 13.00 -12.60
CA GLN A 294 21.77 14.14 -13.21
C GLN A 294 21.83 14.05 -14.73
N GLU A 295 20.75 14.45 -15.40
CA GLU A 295 20.68 14.58 -16.85
C GLU A 295 19.84 15.80 -17.26
N SER A 296 20.05 16.30 -18.47
CA SER A 296 19.09 17.24 -19.08
C SER A 296 17.89 16.47 -19.63
N PHE A 297 16.68 17.02 -19.45
CA PHE A 297 15.48 16.41 -19.99
C PHE A 297 15.02 17.02 -21.34
N GLY A 298 15.79 17.96 -21.90
CA GLY A 298 15.49 18.59 -23.18
C GLY A 298 14.28 19.53 -23.14
N LYS A 299 13.66 19.80 -24.30
CA LYS A 299 12.55 20.77 -24.38
C LYS A 299 11.26 20.32 -23.72
N LYS A 300 11.04 19.01 -23.67
CA LYS A 300 9.84 18.39 -23.13
C LYS A 300 10.17 17.00 -22.62
N ALA A 301 9.68 16.67 -21.43
CA ALA A 301 9.71 15.32 -20.90
C ALA A 301 8.38 14.99 -20.21
N ILE A 302 7.94 13.75 -20.39
CA ILE A 302 6.77 13.20 -19.71
C ILE A 302 7.22 11.94 -18.97
N TYR A 303 6.85 11.86 -17.69
CA TYR A 303 7.18 10.74 -16.82
C TYR A 303 5.91 10.11 -16.28
N GLU A 304 5.78 8.79 -16.41
CA GLU A 304 4.88 7.96 -15.62
C GLU A 304 5.57 7.62 -14.30
N VAL A 305 4.89 7.81 -13.17
CA VAL A 305 5.40 7.43 -11.85
C VAL A 305 5.13 5.94 -11.65
N THR A 306 6.17 5.11 -11.63
CA THR A 306 6.03 3.65 -11.44
C THR A 306 6.39 3.23 -10.01
N LYS A 307 6.21 1.95 -9.69
CA LYS A 307 6.65 1.41 -8.39
C LYS A 307 8.17 1.56 -8.22
N GLU A 308 8.91 1.29 -9.29
CA GLU A 308 10.37 1.28 -9.34
C GLU A 308 10.97 2.69 -9.42
N GLY A 309 10.27 3.65 -10.04
CA GLY A 309 10.83 4.98 -10.24
C GLY A 309 9.95 5.89 -11.09
N LEU A 310 10.58 6.58 -12.02
CA LEU A 310 9.96 7.26 -13.14
C LEU A 310 10.18 6.42 -14.41
N LYS A 311 9.25 6.54 -15.35
CA LYS A 311 9.39 5.97 -16.69
C LYS A 311 9.06 7.05 -17.70
N LYS A 312 9.99 7.32 -18.61
CA LYS A 312 9.76 8.30 -19.68
C LYS A 312 8.71 7.76 -20.66
N VAL A 313 7.72 8.58 -20.98
CA VAL A 313 6.64 8.25 -21.93
C VAL A 313 6.49 9.34 -22.99
N GLU A 314 5.90 9.01 -24.12
CA GLU A 314 5.76 9.95 -25.25
C GLU A 314 4.56 10.89 -25.10
N LYS A 315 3.50 10.42 -24.42
CA LYS A 315 2.26 11.17 -24.23
C LYS A 315 1.63 10.91 -22.87
N MET A 316 0.92 11.92 -22.40
CA MET A 316 0.00 11.86 -21.28
C MET A 316 -1.23 10.98 -21.61
N PRO A 317 -1.81 10.26 -20.65
CA PRO A 317 -3.05 9.52 -20.86
C PRO A 317 -4.22 10.48 -21.15
N GLU A 318 -5.19 10.02 -21.93
CA GLU A 318 -6.43 10.78 -22.12
C GLU A 318 -7.39 10.53 -20.95
N ALA A 319 -8.10 11.58 -20.53
CA ALA A 319 -9.15 11.47 -19.53
C ALA A 319 -10.18 10.41 -19.93
N THR A 320 -10.47 9.45 -19.05
CA THR A 320 -11.51 8.44 -19.34
C THR A 320 -12.91 9.04 -19.19
N ILE A 321 -13.91 8.46 -19.86
CA ILE A 321 -15.31 8.85 -19.67
C ILE A 321 -15.82 8.55 -18.25
N LEU A 322 -15.20 7.62 -17.52
CA LEU A 322 -15.73 7.15 -16.25
C LEU A 322 -15.19 7.91 -15.03
N ASP A 323 -14.24 8.83 -15.21
CA ASP A 323 -13.64 9.58 -14.10
C ASP A 323 -14.30 10.94 -13.90
N GLY A 324 -14.51 11.33 -12.65
CA GLY A 324 -15.19 12.58 -12.30
C GLY A 324 -16.33 12.33 -11.32
N ASN A 325 -17.21 13.32 -11.18
CA ASN A 325 -18.31 13.28 -10.22
C ASN A 325 -19.67 13.30 -10.89
N GLN A 326 -19.79 13.82 -12.11
CA GLN A 326 -21.08 14.05 -12.76
C GLN A 326 -21.25 13.21 -14.02
N PHE A 327 -22.23 12.31 -13.99
CA PHE A 327 -22.53 11.37 -15.06
C PHE A 327 -24.01 11.43 -15.40
N ALA A 328 -24.35 11.28 -16.69
CA ALA A 328 -25.72 11.15 -17.12
C ALA A 328 -25.90 9.97 -18.07
N TRP A 329 -26.89 9.13 -17.81
CA TRP A 329 -27.35 8.12 -18.74
C TRP A 329 -28.64 8.55 -19.43
N SER A 330 -28.72 8.28 -20.72
CA SER A 330 -29.92 8.46 -21.55
C SER A 330 -30.35 7.10 -22.09
N LEU A 331 -31.59 6.71 -21.80
CA LEU A 331 -32.22 5.50 -22.32
C LEU A 331 -33.35 5.92 -23.25
N LYS A 332 -33.34 5.45 -24.49
CA LYS A 332 -34.24 5.87 -25.58
C LYS A 332 -35.11 4.72 -26.08
N GLY A 333 -36.38 5.02 -26.28
CA GLY A 333 -37.39 4.15 -26.85
C GLY A 333 -37.44 4.20 -28.39
N TYR A 334 -38.59 3.79 -28.92
CA TYR A 334 -38.93 3.88 -30.33
C TYR A 334 -38.80 5.33 -30.85
N SER A 335 -38.32 5.49 -32.09
CA SER A 335 -38.02 6.78 -32.71
C SER A 335 -37.05 7.66 -31.92
N ASP A 336 -36.12 7.05 -31.17
CA ASP A 336 -35.08 7.70 -30.37
C ASP A 336 -35.60 8.67 -29.30
N ARG A 337 -36.88 8.53 -28.90
CA ARG A 337 -37.48 9.29 -27.81
C ARG A 337 -36.81 8.90 -26.49
N GLU A 338 -36.29 9.87 -25.73
CA GLU A 338 -35.80 9.60 -24.38
C GLU A 338 -36.95 9.11 -23.50
N ILE A 339 -36.78 7.90 -22.93
CA ILE A 339 -37.77 7.28 -22.04
C ILE A 339 -37.33 7.40 -20.58
N ALA A 340 -36.03 7.45 -20.32
CA ALA A 340 -35.48 7.69 -18.99
C ALA A 340 -34.15 8.43 -19.08
N LYS A 341 -33.95 9.35 -18.13
CA LYS A 341 -32.69 10.06 -17.91
C LYS A 341 -32.24 9.87 -16.48
N VAL A 342 -31.00 9.45 -16.29
CA VAL A 342 -30.40 9.21 -14.97
C VAL A 342 -29.22 10.13 -14.80
N ASN A 343 -29.27 11.08 -13.87
CA ASN A 343 -28.13 11.95 -13.56
C ASN A 343 -27.56 11.57 -12.20
N TYR A 344 -26.28 11.28 -12.14
CA TYR A 344 -25.56 11.00 -10.90
C TYR A 344 -24.56 12.10 -10.60
N ASP A 345 -24.60 12.61 -9.37
CA ASP A 345 -23.60 13.53 -8.83
C ASP A 345 -22.98 12.95 -7.56
N LYS A 346 -21.73 12.52 -7.68
CA LYS A 346 -20.93 11.93 -6.60
C LYS A 346 -20.63 12.91 -5.47
N THR A 347 -20.61 14.23 -5.74
CA THR A 347 -20.26 15.24 -4.71
C THR A 347 -21.35 15.38 -3.64
N VAL A 348 -22.60 15.10 -4.02
CA VAL A 348 -23.75 15.09 -3.13
C VAL A 348 -24.27 13.67 -2.83
N GLU A 349 -23.63 12.64 -3.39
CA GLU A 349 -24.03 11.22 -3.28
C GLU A 349 -25.48 10.96 -3.74
N GLU A 350 -25.95 11.64 -4.78
CA GLU A 350 -27.33 11.54 -5.28
C GLU A 350 -27.41 11.12 -6.75
N MET A 351 -28.31 10.18 -7.05
CA MET A 351 -28.71 9.80 -8.39
C MET A 351 -30.18 10.16 -8.63
N LYS A 352 -30.45 11.04 -9.61
CA LYS A 352 -31.78 11.48 -10.01
C LYS A 352 -32.23 10.70 -11.24
N VAL A 353 -33.24 9.85 -11.07
CA VAL A 353 -33.88 9.08 -12.15
C VAL A 353 -35.15 9.80 -12.57
N LYS A 354 -35.23 10.21 -13.83
CA LYS A 354 -36.41 10.80 -14.45
C LYS A 354 -36.94 9.87 -15.53
N LEU A 355 -38.20 9.45 -15.41
CA LEU A 355 -38.94 8.67 -16.40
C LEU A 355 -39.89 9.60 -17.16
N GLU A 356 -39.96 9.46 -18.48
CA GLU A 356 -40.88 10.21 -19.33
C GLU A 356 -42.17 9.40 -19.58
N ALA A 357 -43.31 10.10 -19.65
CA ALA A 357 -44.60 9.45 -19.93
C ALA A 357 -44.68 8.92 -21.37
N GLY A 358 -45.44 7.84 -21.55
CA GLY A 358 -45.72 7.23 -22.86
C GLY A 358 -45.33 5.76 -22.96
N VAL A 359 -45.59 5.14 -24.11
CA VAL A 359 -45.16 3.77 -24.43
C VAL A 359 -43.69 3.80 -24.87
N PRO A 360 -42.76 3.10 -24.18
CA PRO A 360 -41.34 3.12 -24.53
C PRO A 360 -41.05 2.56 -25.92
N HIS A 361 -41.57 1.38 -26.24
CA HIS A 361 -41.38 0.73 -27.54
C HIS A 361 -42.44 -0.35 -27.77
N SER A 362 -43.42 -0.08 -28.64
CA SER A 362 -44.64 -0.87 -28.82
C SER A 362 -44.42 -2.35 -29.20
N TYR A 363 -43.30 -2.68 -29.84
CA TYR A 363 -42.98 -4.05 -30.28
C TYR A 363 -42.37 -4.96 -29.20
N PHE A 364 -42.00 -4.43 -28.02
CA PHE A 364 -41.39 -5.23 -26.95
C PHE A 364 -42.38 -5.48 -25.81
N THR A 365 -42.74 -6.74 -25.59
CA THR A 365 -43.66 -7.16 -24.52
C THR A 365 -42.97 -7.37 -23.16
N SER A 366 -41.64 -7.41 -23.14
CA SER A 366 -40.80 -7.59 -21.95
C SER A 366 -40.26 -6.26 -21.41
N THR A 367 -39.51 -6.33 -20.31
CA THR A 367 -38.65 -5.23 -19.84
C THR A 367 -37.73 -4.79 -20.97
N TYR A 368 -37.92 -3.56 -21.41
CA TYR A 368 -37.19 -2.93 -22.50
C TYR A 368 -35.90 -2.27 -21.98
N ALA A 369 -35.99 -1.64 -20.82
CA ALA A 369 -34.84 -1.11 -20.10
C ALA A 369 -35.02 -1.27 -18.58
N SER A 370 -33.92 -1.29 -17.83
CA SER A 370 -33.97 -1.27 -16.37
C SER A 370 -32.86 -0.42 -15.76
N ILE A 371 -33.12 0.09 -14.56
CA ILE A 371 -32.16 0.84 -13.74
C ILE A 371 -32.19 0.22 -12.35
N LYS A 372 -31.05 -0.26 -11.87
CA LYS A 372 -30.92 -0.91 -10.57
C LYS A 372 -29.73 -0.34 -9.80
N VAL A 373 -29.92 -0.07 -8.52
CA VAL A 373 -28.86 0.36 -7.61
C VAL A 373 -28.79 -0.62 -6.45
N GLN A 374 -27.58 -1.06 -6.12
CA GLN A 374 -27.31 -1.85 -4.93
C GLN A 374 -26.23 -1.18 -4.09
N ASN A 375 -26.32 -1.33 -2.77
CA ASN A 375 -25.20 -0.95 -1.93
C ASN A 375 -24.04 -1.95 -2.03
N ALA A 376 -22.92 -1.65 -1.38
CA ALA A 376 -21.75 -2.54 -1.35
C ALA A 376 -22.04 -3.96 -0.82
N SER A 377 -23.07 -4.12 0.02
CA SER A 377 -23.56 -5.39 0.58
C SER A 377 -24.51 -6.15 -0.36
N GLY A 378 -24.87 -5.63 -1.53
CA GLY A 378 -25.82 -6.26 -2.43
C GLY A 378 -27.30 -5.98 -2.14
N ASN A 379 -27.63 -5.17 -1.13
CA ASN A 379 -29.01 -4.76 -0.89
C ASN A 379 -29.48 -3.79 -1.98
N VAL A 380 -30.66 -4.04 -2.54
CA VAL A 380 -31.24 -3.21 -3.60
C VAL A 380 -31.77 -1.91 -2.99
N LEU A 381 -31.16 -0.78 -3.37
CA LEU A 381 -31.58 0.57 -2.97
C LEU A 381 -32.65 1.13 -3.91
N TYR A 382 -32.58 0.76 -5.18
CA TYR A 382 -33.52 1.17 -6.21
C TYR A 382 -33.59 0.10 -7.30
N ASN A 383 -34.79 -0.16 -7.82
CA ASN A 383 -34.98 -1.01 -8.98
C ASN A 383 -36.19 -0.53 -9.77
N LYS A 384 -35.96 -0.20 -11.04
CA LYS A 384 -37.01 0.21 -11.97
C LYS A 384 -36.91 -0.60 -13.25
N GLU A 385 -37.99 -1.32 -13.55
CA GLU A 385 -38.17 -1.98 -14.83
C GLU A 385 -39.11 -1.16 -15.71
N ILE A 386 -38.71 -0.95 -16.96
CA ILE A 386 -39.46 -0.17 -17.95
C ILE A 386 -39.92 -1.15 -19.03
N VAL A 387 -41.19 -1.54 -18.99
CA VAL A 387 -41.76 -2.52 -19.94
C VAL A 387 -42.08 -1.83 -21.26
N GLY A 388 -41.66 -2.43 -22.38
CA GLY A 388 -41.67 -1.78 -23.70
C GLY A 388 -43.04 -1.34 -24.20
N ASN A 389 -44.03 -2.24 -24.17
CA ASN A 389 -45.36 -2.00 -24.73
C ASN A 389 -46.38 -1.48 -23.71
N LYS A 390 -45.96 -1.18 -22.48
CA LYS A 390 -46.84 -0.65 -21.42
C LYS A 390 -46.70 0.86 -21.32
N GLN A 391 -47.82 1.54 -21.16
CA GLN A 391 -47.86 2.97 -20.88
C GLN A 391 -47.13 3.26 -19.57
N GLN A 392 -46.11 4.13 -19.62
CA GLN A 392 -45.40 4.64 -18.45
C GLN A 392 -45.96 6.02 -18.06
N ASN A 393 -45.98 6.31 -16.76
CA ASN A 393 -46.25 7.65 -16.24
C ASN A 393 -44.94 8.39 -16.03
N ALA A 394 -44.97 9.72 -16.14
CA ALA A 394 -43.80 10.52 -15.80
C ALA A 394 -43.51 10.39 -14.30
N GLU A 395 -42.25 10.19 -13.95
CA GLU A 395 -41.80 9.96 -12.58
C GLU A 395 -40.42 10.59 -12.38
N SER A 396 -40.14 11.11 -11.19
CA SER A 396 -38.81 11.57 -10.80
C SER A 396 -38.49 11.10 -9.41
N GLN A 397 -37.36 10.42 -9.24
CA GLN A 397 -36.91 9.88 -7.96
C GLN A 397 -35.44 10.22 -7.73
N THR A 398 -35.13 10.66 -6.51
CA THR A 398 -33.76 10.80 -6.02
C THR A 398 -33.39 9.55 -5.22
N VAL A 399 -32.29 8.92 -5.59
CA VAL A 399 -31.74 7.71 -4.97
C VAL A 399 -30.40 8.08 -4.35
N PRO A 400 -30.15 7.83 -3.05
CA PRO A 400 -28.83 8.01 -2.47
C PRO A 400 -27.87 6.95 -3.02
N VAL A 401 -26.72 7.37 -3.54
CA VAL A 401 -25.70 6.48 -4.13
C VAL A 401 -24.30 6.93 -3.69
N LYS A 402 -23.65 6.10 -2.89
CA LYS A 402 -22.38 6.40 -2.22
C LYS A 402 -21.19 5.69 -2.86
N ILE A 403 -19.98 6.11 -2.49
CA ILE A 403 -18.75 5.39 -2.84
C ILE A 403 -18.86 3.94 -2.32
N GLY A 404 -18.64 2.98 -3.21
CA GLY A 404 -18.77 1.54 -2.95
C GLY A 404 -20.09 0.94 -3.43
N ASP A 405 -21.11 1.76 -3.73
CA ASP A 405 -22.38 1.29 -4.29
C ASP A 405 -22.24 0.94 -5.78
N TYR A 406 -23.26 0.25 -6.30
CA TYR A 406 -23.28 -0.32 -7.63
C TYR A 406 -24.52 0.13 -8.39
N ILE A 407 -24.33 0.42 -9.68
CA ILE A 407 -25.38 0.84 -10.61
C ILE A 407 -25.38 -0.14 -11.78
N GLU A 408 -26.54 -0.72 -12.11
CA GLU A 408 -26.77 -1.52 -13.29
C GLU A 408 -27.83 -0.85 -14.17
N LEU A 409 -27.52 -0.73 -15.46
CA LEU A 409 -28.47 -0.30 -16.48
C LEU A 409 -28.56 -1.37 -17.56
N THR A 410 -29.78 -1.70 -17.97
CA THR A 410 -30.01 -2.61 -19.10
C THR A 410 -30.85 -1.93 -20.17
N HIS A 411 -30.59 -2.30 -21.42
CA HIS A 411 -31.37 -1.85 -22.57
C HIS A 411 -31.38 -2.95 -23.64
N ILE A 412 -32.56 -3.45 -24.00
CA ILE A 412 -32.67 -4.65 -24.85
C ILE A 412 -32.02 -4.47 -26.23
N GLU A 413 -32.07 -3.26 -26.78
CA GLU A 413 -31.49 -2.92 -28.09
C GLU A 413 -30.02 -2.49 -28.03
N GLY A 414 -29.37 -2.51 -26.86
CA GLY A 414 -28.03 -1.95 -26.69
C GLY A 414 -26.92 -2.63 -27.51
N GLU A 415 -27.14 -3.85 -28.02
CA GLU A 415 -26.20 -4.54 -28.92
C GLU A 415 -26.61 -4.52 -30.40
N ALA A 416 -27.78 -3.98 -30.74
CA ALA A 416 -28.26 -3.99 -32.11
C ALA A 416 -27.47 -2.98 -32.96
N THR A 417 -26.89 -3.43 -34.07
CA THR A 417 -25.91 -2.68 -34.88
C THR A 417 -26.36 -1.29 -35.34
N LYS A 418 -27.67 -1.03 -35.43
CA LYS A 418 -28.22 0.29 -35.82
C LYS A 418 -28.70 1.12 -34.63
N GLU A 419 -28.97 0.49 -33.49
CA GLU A 419 -29.66 1.08 -32.34
C GLU A 419 -28.78 1.22 -31.09
N LYS A 420 -27.47 0.88 -31.15
CA LYS A 420 -26.52 1.00 -30.02
C LYS A 420 -26.49 2.39 -29.35
N THR A 421 -26.90 3.44 -30.07
CA THR A 421 -26.96 4.83 -29.60
C THR A 421 -28.18 5.14 -28.72
N ARG A 422 -29.10 4.19 -28.52
CA ARG A 422 -30.29 4.38 -27.67
C ARG A 422 -30.02 4.24 -26.17
N ALA A 423 -28.86 3.74 -25.79
CA ALA A 423 -28.43 3.66 -24.40
C ALA A 423 -27.02 4.24 -24.28
N THR A 424 -26.91 5.45 -23.73
CA THR A 424 -25.65 6.17 -23.65
C THR A 424 -25.32 6.61 -22.24
N LEU A 425 -24.03 6.80 -21.99
CA LEU A 425 -23.46 7.47 -20.84
C LEU A 425 -22.70 8.69 -21.35
N ILE A 426 -22.88 9.84 -20.69
CA ILE A 426 -22.06 11.03 -20.86
C ILE A 426 -21.45 11.43 -19.51
N ASN A 427 -20.19 11.80 -19.55
CA ASN A 427 -19.54 12.48 -18.46
C ASN A 427 -19.73 13.99 -18.63
N LEU A 428 -20.41 14.62 -17.68
CA LEU A 428 -20.80 16.02 -17.78
C LEU A 428 -19.62 16.98 -17.54
N GLU A 429 -18.52 16.50 -16.94
CA GLU A 429 -17.32 17.30 -16.67
C GLU A 429 -16.41 17.40 -17.89
N ASN A 430 -16.31 16.35 -18.70
CA ASN A 430 -15.41 16.29 -19.87
C ASN A 430 -16.13 16.17 -21.23
N ASN A 431 -17.46 16.09 -21.24
CA ASN A 431 -18.33 15.94 -22.42
C ASN A 431 -18.05 14.70 -23.29
N LYS A 432 -17.25 13.73 -22.81
CA LYS A 432 -17.07 12.44 -23.49
C LYS A 432 -18.33 11.59 -23.29
N ASN A 433 -18.75 10.89 -24.34
CA ASN A 433 -19.90 10.00 -24.33
C ASN A 433 -19.56 8.61 -24.90
N GLU A 434 -20.26 7.58 -24.42
CA GLU A 434 -20.14 6.20 -24.91
C GLU A 434 -21.51 5.51 -24.92
N THR A 435 -21.63 4.42 -25.67
CA THR A 435 -22.80 3.53 -25.60
C THR A 435 -22.60 2.51 -24.49
N ILE A 436 -23.65 2.22 -23.71
CA ILE A 436 -23.56 1.28 -22.59
C ILE A 436 -23.81 -0.19 -22.96
N GLY A 437 -24.16 -0.48 -24.21
CA GLY A 437 -24.46 -1.83 -24.66
C GLY A 437 -25.77 -2.36 -24.06
N LYS A 438 -25.98 -3.68 -24.11
CA LYS A 438 -27.20 -4.30 -23.54
C LYS A 438 -27.25 -4.25 -22.01
N THR A 439 -26.09 -4.30 -21.36
CA THR A 439 -25.98 -4.23 -19.90
C THR A 439 -24.67 -3.56 -19.53
N ALA A 440 -24.75 -2.53 -18.71
CA ALA A 440 -23.58 -1.93 -18.07
C ALA A 440 -23.75 -1.93 -16.57
N ARG A 441 -22.66 -2.27 -15.88
CA ARG A 441 -22.59 -2.28 -14.43
C ARG A 441 -21.41 -1.44 -14.00
N TYR A 442 -21.63 -0.59 -13.01
CA TYR A 442 -20.65 0.33 -12.49
C TYR A 442 -20.56 0.18 -10.98
N GLN A 443 -19.35 0.16 -10.44
CA GLN A 443 -19.09 0.44 -9.04
C GLN A 443 -18.70 1.92 -8.91
N VAL A 444 -19.27 2.63 -7.94
CA VAL A 444 -18.85 3.99 -7.60
C VAL A 444 -17.54 3.93 -6.81
N THR A 445 -16.51 4.61 -7.29
CA THR A 445 -15.19 4.71 -6.64
C THR A 445 -14.91 6.15 -6.20
N LYS A 446 -13.75 6.37 -5.56
CA LYS A 446 -13.33 7.73 -5.20
C LYS A 446 -13.09 8.60 -6.44
N GLU A 447 -12.56 7.99 -7.50
CA GLU A 447 -12.16 8.61 -8.76
C GLU A 447 -13.34 8.85 -9.72
N GLY A 448 -14.38 8.02 -9.65
CA GLY A 448 -15.56 8.11 -10.51
C GLY A 448 -16.35 6.80 -10.55
N LEU A 449 -16.58 6.27 -11.75
CA LEU A 449 -17.23 4.98 -12.00
C LEU A 449 -16.19 3.96 -12.47
N LYS A 450 -16.37 2.70 -12.07
CA LYS A 450 -15.58 1.58 -12.56
C LYS A 450 -16.51 0.53 -13.14
N LYS A 451 -16.31 0.12 -14.41
CA LYS A 451 -17.05 -1.00 -14.99
C LYS A 451 -16.77 -2.29 -14.21
N VAL A 452 -17.82 -3.06 -13.90
CA VAL A 452 -17.73 -4.34 -13.22
C VAL A 452 -18.49 -5.42 -13.97
N GLU A 453 -18.10 -6.68 -13.82
CA GLU A 453 -18.75 -7.79 -14.52
C GLU A 453 -20.05 -8.24 -13.83
N LYS A 454 -20.12 -8.14 -12.51
CA LYS A 454 -21.25 -8.61 -11.70
C LYS A 454 -21.63 -7.63 -10.61
N MET A 455 -22.91 -7.65 -10.24
CA MET A 455 -23.41 -6.94 -9.08
C MET A 455 -23.12 -7.74 -7.79
N PRO A 456 -22.99 -7.08 -6.63
CA PRO A 456 -22.83 -7.77 -5.35
C PRO A 456 -24.08 -8.58 -4.96
N GLU A 457 -23.86 -9.71 -4.29
CA GLU A 457 -24.90 -10.53 -3.67
C GLU A 457 -24.93 -10.30 -2.16
N THR A 458 -26.12 -10.35 -1.56
CA THR A 458 -26.27 -10.26 -0.10
C THR A 458 -25.66 -11.47 0.60
N THR A 459 -25.03 -11.27 1.75
CA THR A 459 -24.55 -12.35 2.63
C THR A 459 -25.58 -12.63 3.73
N VAL A 460 -25.39 -13.73 4.48
CA VAL A 460 -26.16 -14.00 5.70
C VAL A 460 -26.01 -12.90 6.76
N LEU A 461 -24.96 -12.08 6.69
CA LEU A 461 -24.68 -11.04 7.67
C LEU A 461 -25.29 -9.68 7.31
N ASP A 462 -25.84 -9.51 6.11
CA ASP A 462 -26.39 -8.23 5.64
C ASP A 462 -27.88 -8.07 5.97
N GLY A 463 -28.30 -6.91 6.51
CA GLY A 463 -29.70 -6.64 6.81
C GLY A 463 -29.95 -6.25 8.26
N ASN A 464 -31.20 -6.36 8.71
CA ASN A 464 -31.61 -5.93 10.06
C ASN A 464 -32.10 -7.05 10.96
N GLN A 465 -32.54 -8.18 10.40
CA GLN A 465 -33.22 -9.24 11.17
C GLN A 465 -32.43 -10.53 11.15
N PHE A 466 -31.98 -10.95 12.34
CA PHE A 466 -31.13 -12.12 12.53
C PHE A 466 -31.71 -13.03 13.61
N ASN A 467 -31.58 -14.33 13.42
CA ASN A 467 -31.99 -15.34 14.38
C ASN A 467 -30.84 -16.31 14.63
N TRP A 468 -30.45 -16.50 15.89
CA TRP A 468 -29.56 -17.58 16.30
C TRP A 468 -30.34 -18.68 17.01
N SER A 469 -30.05 -19.93 16.65
CA SER A 469 -30.58 -21.12 17.31
C SER A 469 -29.43 -21.96 17.86
N LEU A 470 -29.47 -22.24 19.16
CA LEU A 470 -28.53 -23.11 19.87
C LEU A 470 -29.27 -24.37 20.30
N LYS A 471 -28.74 -25.56 19.97
CA LYS A 471 -29.36 -26.85 20.19
C LYS A 471 -28.53 -27.73 21.11
N GLY A 472 -29.22 -28.38 22.05
CA GLY A 472 -28.69 -29.37 22.97
C GLY A 472 -28.69 -30.79 22.40
N TYR A 473 -28.74 -31.76 23.29
CA TYR A 473 -28.89 -33.18 22.99
C TYR A 473 -30.19 -33.46 22.21
N ASN A 474 -30.16 -34.40 21.26
CA ASN A 474 -31.27 -34.75 20.35
C ASN A 474 -31.83 -33.55 19.56
N ASP A 475 -30.98 -32.62 19.14
CA ASP A 475 -31.32 -31.43 18.34
C ASP A 475 -32.37 -30.50 18.98
N ARG A 476 -32.60 -30.66 20.28
CA ARG A 476 -33.54 -29.84 21.04
C ARG A 476 -33.02 -28.41 21.13
N GLU A 477 -33.80 -27.42 20.69
CA GLU A 477 -33.44 -26.01 20.90
C GLU A 477 -33.39 -25.68 22.40
N ILE A 478 -32.24 -25.16 22.86
CA ILE A 478 -31.98 -24.79 24.26
C ILE A 478 -31.99 -23.27 24.43
N ALA A 479 -31.65 -22.53 23.37
CA ALA A 479 -31.78 -21.09 23.35
C ALA A 479 -32.05 -20.60 21.92
N LYS A 480 -32.95 -19.62 21.83
CA LYS A 480 -33.26 -18.88 20.60
C LYS A 480 -33.01 -17.41 20.83
N VAL A 481 -32.39 -16.75 19.86
CA VAL A 481 -32.04 -15.35 19.95
C VAL A 481 -32.43 -14.62 18.68
N GLU A 482 -33.33 -13.65 18.79
CA GLU A 482 -33.79 -12.83 17.68
C GLU A 482 -33.30 -11.41 17.85
N TYR A 483 -32.59 -10.88 16.86
CA TYR A 483 -32.11 -9.50 16.84
C TYR A 483 -32.75 -8.73 15.70
N ASN A 484 -33.30 -7.56 16.03
CA ASN A 484 -33.80 -6.60 15.06
C ASN A 484 -33.06 -5.26 15.22
N LYS A 485 -32.13 -4.99 14.28
CA LYS A 485 -31.31 -3.78 14.22
C LYS A 485 -32.14 -2.50 14.12
N ALA A 486 -33.25 -2.53 13.38
CA ALA A 486 -34.11 -1.35 13.21
C ALA A 486 -34.77 -0.91 14.53
N THR A 487 -35.03 -1.86 15.43
CA THR A 487 -35.56 -1.59 16.77
C THR A 487 -34.50 -1.56 17.88
N GLU A 488 -33.23 -1.87 17.55
CA GLU A 488 -32.12 -2.06 18.49
C GLU A 488 -32.43 -3.08 19.61
N LYS A 489 -33.29 -4.06 19.36
CA LYS A 489 -33.74 -5.04 20.37
C LYS A 489 -33.26 -6.44 20.02
N MET A 490 -32.63 -7.09 20.99
CA MET A 490 -32.25 -8.50 20.96
C MET A 490 -33.07 -9.27 21.99
N GLN A 491 -33.94 -10.15 21.53
CA GLN A 491 -34.77 -11.03 22.35
C GLN A 491 -34.06 -12.37 22.51
N ILE A 492 -33.79 -12.75 23.76
CA ILE A 492 -33.11 -13.99 24.13
C ILE A 492 -34.10 -14.84 24.89
N LYS A 493 -34.37 -16.06 24.39
CA LYS A 493 -35.27 -17.03 25.01
C LYS A 493 -34.50 -18.32 25.31
N LEU A 494 -34.45 -18.72 26.56
CA LEU A 494 -33.93 -20.02 27.00
C LEU A 494 -35.10 -20.98 27.29
N GLU A 495 -34.92 -22.24 26.92
CA GLU A 495 -35.90 -23.30 27.14
C GLU A 495 -35.58 -24.12 28.42
N ALA A 496 -36.59 -24.50 29.19
CA ALA A 496 -36.40 -25.21 30.46
C ALA A 496 -35.99 -26.68 30.25
N GLY A 497 -34.91 -27.16 30.88
CA GLY A 497 -34.49 -28.56 30.80
C GLY A 497 -32.98 -28.74 30.93
N ILE A 498 -32.50 -29.97 30.77
CA ILE A 498 -31.06 -30.29 30.72
C ILE A 498 -30.58 -30.12 29.27
N PRO A 499 -29.67 -29.17 28.98
CA PRO A 499 -29.20 -28.92 27.62
C PRO A 499 -28.51 -30.13 26.98
N HIS A 500 -27.56 -30.74 27.68
CA HIS A 500 -26.84 -31.91 27.21
C HIS A 500 -26.18 -32.67 28.37
N SER A 501 -26.75 -33.81 28.76
CA SER A 501 -26.40 -34.55 29.98
C SER A 501 -24.93 -34.98 30.09
N TYR A 502 -24.25 -35.21 28.97
CA TYR A 502 -22.86 -35.64 28.92
C TYR A 502 -21.82 -34.53 29.15
N PHE A 503 -22.20 -33.24 29.17
CA PHE A 503 -21.27 -32.13 29.36
C PHE A 503 -21.40 -31.51 30.75
N THR A 504 -20.34 -31.62 31.55
CA THR A 504 -20.29 -31.08 32.92
C THR A 504 -19.90 -29.60 33.00
N SER A 505 -19.48 -29.01 31.87
CA SER A 505 -19.07 -27.61 31.73
C SER A 505 -20.13 -26.76 31.03
N THR A 506 -19.84 -25.46 30.87
CA THR A 506 -20.61 -24.58 29.97
C THR A 506 -20.66 -25.20 28.57
N TYR A 507 -21.86 -25.55 28.15
CA TYR A 507 -22.16 -26.19 26.88
C TYR A 507 -22.37 -25.13 25.79
N ALA A 508 -23.05 -24.04 26.14
CA ALA A 508 -23.21 -22.87 25.28
C ALA A 508 -23.17 -21.58 26.11
N SER A 509 -22.84 -20.45 25.46
CA SER A 509 -22.96 -19.14 26.09
C SER A 509 -23.42 -18.07 25.11
N ILE A 510 -24.03 -17.02 25.67
CA ILE A 510 -24.47 -15.82 24.95
C ILE A 510 -23.93 -14.64 25.73
N LYS A 511 -23.12 -13.80 25.07
CA LYS A 511 -22.53 -12.61 25.67
C LYS A 511 -22.75 -11.41 24.76
N VAL A 512 -23.23 -10.31 25.33
CA VAL A 512 -23.43 -9.03 24.63
C VAL A 512 -22.61 -7.96 25.33
N GLN A 513 -21.80 -7.22 24.56
CA GLN A 513 -20.97 -6.14 25.06
C GLN A 513 -21.25 -4.86 24.27
N ASN A 514 -21.29 -3.73 24.95
CA ASN A 514 -21.39 -2.45 24.26
C ASN A 514 -20.06 -2.07 23.57
N SER A 515 -20.07 -1.05 22.73
CA SER A 515 -18.87 -0.54 22.02
C SER A 515 -17.69 -0.18 22.93
N SER A 516 -17.92 0.13 24.20
CA SER A 516 -16.89 0.44 25.21
C SER A 516 -16.37 -0.78 25.96
N GLY A 517 -16.91 -1.98 25.67
CA GLY A 517 -16.52 -3.24 26.29
C GLY A 517 -17.34 -3.67 27.51
N ASN A 518 -18.29 -2.86 27.98
CA ASN A 518 -19.14 -3.21 29.13
C ASN A 518 -20.11 -4.34 28.76
N ILE A 519 -20.26 -5.31 29.66
CA ILE A 519 -21.16 -6.44 29.47
C ILE A 519 -22.61 -5.99 29.71
N LEU A 520 -23.44 -6.08 28.66
CA LEU A 520 -24.88 -5.80 28.72
C LEU A 520 -25.69 -7.05 29.08
N TYR A 521 -25.21 -8.22 28.64
CA TYR A 521 -25.79 -9.51 28.96
C TYR A 521 -24.70 -10.58 28.93
N ASN A 522 -24.76 -11.53 29.85
CA ASN A 522 -23.89 -12.70 29.83
C ASN A 522 -24.62 -13.88 30.44
N LYS A 523 -24.77 -14.95 29.67
CA LYS A 523 -25.42 -16.19 30.10
C LYS A 523 -24.56 -17.38 29.72
N GLU A 524 -24.22 -18.18 30.73
CA GLU A 524 -23.62 -19.49 30.55
C GLU A 524 -24.69 -20.57 30.75
N ILE A 525 -24.72 -21.53 29.84
CA ILE A 525 -25.67 -22.64 29.81
C ILE A 525 -24.87 -23.92 30.07
N VAL A 526 -24.90 -24.41 31.31
CA VAL A 526 -24.16 -25.61 31.72
C VAL A 526 -24.88 -26.88 31.26
N GLY A 527 -24.16 -27.78 30.60
CA GLY A 527 -24.76 -28.91 29.87
C GLY A 527 -25.61 -29.87 30.71
N ASN A 528 -25.08 -30.32 31.84
CA ASN A 528 -25.71 -31.34 32.69
C ASN A 528 -26.57 -30.76 33.82
N ARG A 529 -26.83 -29.46 33.82
CA ARG A 529 -27.64 -28.79 34.86
C ARG A 529 -29.00 -28.41 34.31
N GLN A 530 -30.03 -28.62 35.12
CA GLN A 530 -31.39 -28.17 34.82
C GLN A 530 -31.42 -26.64 34.65
N GLN A 531 -31.84 -26.18 33.48
CA GLN A 531 -32.11 -24.77 33.18
C GLN A 531 -33.60 -24.47 33.35
N ASN A 532 -33.92 -23.26 33.82
CA ASN A 532 -35.28 -22.74 33.81
C ASN A 532 -35.53 -21.99 32.50
N ALA A 533 -36.80 -21.93 32.07
CA ALA A 533 -37.18 -21.09 30.95
C ALA A 533 -36.98 -19.62 31.33
N GLU A 534 -36.39 -18.85 30.43
CA GLU A 534 -36.05 -17.44 30.66
C GLU A 534 -36.29 -16.67 29.36
N SER A 535 -36.78 -15.43 29.46
CA SER A 535 -36.91 -14.53 28.33
C SER A 535 -36.42 -13.16 28.72
N GLN A 536 -35.47 -12.63 27.96
CA GLN A 536 -34.87 -11.33 28.20
C GLN A 536 -34.81 -10.50 26.91
N THR A 537 -35.02 -9.20 27.03
CA THR A 537 -34.75 -8.25 25.94
C THR A 537 -33.54 -7.40 26.31
N VAL A 538 -32.55 -7.37 25.43
CA VAL A 538 -31.30 -6.61 25.60
C VAL A 538 -31.25 -5.54 24.51
N PRO A 539 -31.01 -4.26 24.84
CA PRO A 539 -30.75 -3.24 23.83
C PRO A 539 -29.38 -3.44 23.19
N VAL A 540 -29.31 -3.50 21.87
CA VAL A 540 -28.06 -3.73 21.11
C VAL A 540 -27.99 -2.78 19.92
N LYS A 541 -26.95 -1.92 19.92
CA LYS A 541 -26.77 -0.81 18.98
C LYS A 541 -25.62 -1.07 18.00
N VAL A 542 -25.57 -0.24 16.95
CA VAL A 542 -24.41 -0.21 16.04
C VAL A 542 -23.13 0.05 16.83
N GLY A 543 -22.12 -0.80 16.63
CA GLY A 543 -20.85 -0.78 17.34
C GLY A 543 -20.74 -1.83 18.46
N ASP A 544 -21.86 -2.37 18.94
CA ASP A 544 -21.90 -3.41 19.99
C ASP A 544 -21.47 -4.78 19.45
N TYR A 545 -21.12 -5.68 20.36
CA TYR A 545 -20.62 -7.02 20.06
C TYR A 545 -21.53 -8.09 20.65
N ILE A 546 -21.82 -9.12 19.85
CA ILE A 546 -22.59 -10.31 20.23
C ILE A 546 -21.68 -11.52 20.05
N GLU A 547 -21.43 -12.26 21.13
CA GLU A 547 -20.60 -13.45 21.12
C GLU A 547 -21.44 -14.68 21.51
N PHE A 548 -21.29 -15.74 20.75
CA PHE A 548 -21.86 -17.04 21.02
C PHE A 548 -20.75 -18.08 21.17
N THR A 549 -20.90 -18.98 22.13
CA THR A 549 -20.10 -20.21 22.20
C THR A 549 -20.99 -21.44 22.19
N HIS A 550 -20.51 -22.51 21.59
CA HIS A 550 -21.18 -23.80 21.57
C HIS A 550 -20.15 -24.93 21.50
N ILE A 551 -20.05 -25.77 22.53
CA ILE A 551 -18.92 -26.70 22.68
C ILE A 551 -18.79 -27.69 21.51
N GLU A 552 -19.91 -28.09 20.91
CA GLU A 552 -19.96 -29.03 19.77
C GLU A 552 -19.75 -28.35 18.39
N GLY A 553 -19.53 -27.04 18.34
CA GLY A 553 -19.58 -26.26 17.10
C GLY A 553 -18.50 -26.57 16.04
N GLU A 554 -17.38 -27.21 16.40
CA GLU A 554 -16.34 -27.64 15.44
C GLU A 554 -16.54 -29.09 14.92
N ALA A 555 -17.42 -29.88 15.53
CA ALA A 555 -17.60 -31.27 15.10
C ALA A 555 -18.36 -31.29 13.76
N GLN A 556 -17.79 -31.93 12.75
CA GLN A 556 -18.31 -31.92 11.37
C GLN A 556 -19.77 -32.39 11.23
N LYS A 557 -20.23 -33.26 12.16
CA LYS A 557 -21.63 -33.73 12.26
C LYS A 557 -22.55 -32.79 13.05
N GLU A 558 -22.02 -31.99 13.97
CA GLU A 558 -22.80 -31.22 14.96
C GLU A 558 -22.74 -29.70 14.74
N LYS A 559 -22.02 -29.22 13.71
CA LYS A 559 -21.96 -27.80 13.34
C LYS A 559 -23.33 -27.14 13.12
N THR A 560 -24.36 -27.94 12.83
CA THR A 560 -25.76 -27.52 12.65
C THR A 560 -26.48 -27.19 13.97
N ARG A 561 -25.88 -27.48 15.12
CA ARG A 561 -26.48 -27.20 16.44
C ARG A 561 -26.34 -25.76 16.89
N ALA A 562 -25.50 -24.96 16.24
CA ALA A 562 -25.42 -23.52 16.47
C ALA A 562 -25.44 -22.79 15.13
N THR A 563 -26.57 -22.14 14.83
CA THR A 563 -26.79 -21.51 13.52
C THR A 563 -27.20 -20.05 13.65
N LEU A 564 -26.79 -19.25 12.68
CA LEU A 564 -27.27 -17.91 12.40
C LEU A 564 -28.11 -17.95 11.12
N THR A 565 -29.32 -17.42 11.17
CA THR A 565 -30.20 -17.26 10.02
C THR A 565 -30.50 -15.79 9.82
N ASN A 566 -30.37 -15.33 8.59
CA ASN A 566 -30.84 -14.02 8.18
C ASN A 566 -32.32 -14.12 7.80
N LEU A 567 -33.19 -13.41 8.51
CA LEU A 567 -34.63 -13.51 8.27
C LEU A 567 -35.09 -12.75 7.02
N GLU A 568 -34.27 -11.82 6.50
CA GLU A 568 -34.61 -11.03 5.31
C GLU A 568 -34.27 -11.76 4.01
N ASN A 569 -33.20 -12.56 3.99
CA ASN A 569 -32.75 -13.27 2.79
C ASN A 569 -32.72 -14.80 2.91
N SER A 570 -33.14 -15.34 4.07
CA SER A 570 -33.19 -16.78 4.37
C SER A 570 -31.85 -17.53 4.28
N LYS A 571 -30.72 -16.84 4.13
CA LYS A 571 -29.39 -17.46 4.17
C LYS A 571 -29.05 -17.87 5.59
N GLN A 572 -28.25 -18.91 5.73
CA GLN A 572 -27.85 -19.49 7.01
C GLN A 572 -26.34 -19.72 7.07
N GLU A 573 -25.75 -19.55 8.26
CA GLU A 573 -24.35 -19.85 8.56
C GLU A 573 -24.23 -20.59 9.91
N PHE A 574 -23.14 -21.33 10.09
CA PHE A 574 -22.79 -21.99 11.34
C PHE A 574 -21.94 -21.09 12.25
N VAL A 575 -22.32 -21.06 13.54
CA VAL A 575 -21.62 -20.27 14.55
C VAL A 575 -20.23 -20.87 14.85
N GLY A 576 -20.06 -22.20 14.75
CA GLY A 576 -18.82 -22.85 15.16
C GLY A 576 -18.68 -22.91 16.68
N LYS A 577 -17.49 -23.22 17.21
CA LYS A 577 -17.31 -23.32 18.68
C LYS A 577 -17.42 -21.99 19.40
N LYS A 578 -16.97 -20.92 18.76
CA LYS A 578 -17.07 -19.55 19.25
C LYS A 578 -17.12 -18.60 18.07
N LYS A 579 -18.03 -17.62 18.10
CA LYS A 579 -18.08 -16.56 17.10
C LYS A 579 -18.58 -15.26 17.69
N THR A 580 -17.93 -14.17 17.28
CA THR A 580 -18.23 -12.82 17.72
C THR A 580 -18.63 -11.99 16.51
N TYR A 581 -19.77 -11.31 16.64
CA TYR A 581 -20.35 -10.44 15.63
C TYR A 581 -20.33 -9.01 16.16
N GLN A 582 -19.81 -8.07 15.38
CA GLN A 582 -19.99 -6.64 15.61
C GLN A 582 -21.22 -6.16 14.83
N VAL A 583 -22.11 -5.41 15.47
CA VAL A 583 -23.23 -4.75 14.78
C VAL A 583 -22.70 -3.55 13.99
N THR A 584 -23.00 -3.50 12.70
CA THR A 584 -22.59 -2.42 11.78
C THR A 584 -23.82 -1.71 11.21
N PRO A 585 -23.66 -0.55 10.55
CA PRO A 585 -24.78 0.12 9.89
C PRO A 585 -25.50 -0.77 8.86
N THR A 586 -24.79 -1.65 8.17
CA THR A 586 -25.33 -2.52 7.09
C THR A 586 -25.72 -3.93 7.54
N GLY A 587 -25.37 -4.35 8.76
CA GLY A 587 -25.69 -5.68 9.27
C GLY A 587 -24.77 -6.14 10.40
N LEU A 588 -24.19 -7.33 10.27
CA LEU A 588 -23.22 -7.92 11.19
C LEU A 588 -21.85 -8.06 10.51
N LEU A 589 -20.79 -8.02 11.32
CA LEU A 589 -19.42 -8.28 10.89
C LEU A 589 -18.77 -9.30 11.82
N ILE A 590 -18.25 -10.40 11.30
CA ILE A 590 -17.51 -11.39 12.09
C ILE A 590 -16.15 -10.81 12.53
N LYS A 591 -15.75 -11.06 13.77
CA LYS A 591 -14.49 -10.60 14.37
C LYS A 591 -13.54 -11.71 14.73
#